data_AF-A0A662YG34-F1
#
_entry.id   AF-A0A662YG34-F1
#
_cell.length_a   1.000
_cell.length_b   1.000
_cell.length_c   1.000
_cell.angle_alpha   90.00
_cell.angle_beta   90.00
_cell.angle_gamma   90.00
#
_symmetry.space_group_name_H-M   'P 1'
#
loop_
_entity.id
_entity.type
_entity.pdbx_description
1 polymer ?
#
loop_
_entity_poly.entity_id
_entity_poly.type
_entity_poly.pdbx_seq_one_letter_code
_entity_poly.pdbx_strand_id
1 'polypeptide(L)'
;MCLMECSRYSEALPDLHEAATRNTSDTKLLYFMGLCYYHEHQPDECVAFMERALHFNPPQDLLPDLYYHMGLSYALEGHSMNAVEHFTNAYDHSLAMAEITEAASNQDEEEPHQADDKQKLLLQLREAQLLYIHERAKALQLERHHAEALADFSFVIAQQPTNAHAYFRRGFSHKALGDFGAAAHDLQTARLLDPSNLQLVVNYKELRDTECIVLCAPGNEKRF
;
A
#
# COMPACT_ATOMS: atom_id res chain seq x y z
N MET A 1 -20.83 -1.94 -10.94
CA MET A 1 -19.64 -2.82 -10.82
C MET A 1 -18.95 -3.03 -12.17
N CYS A 2 -19.64 -3.39 -13.26
CA CYS A 2 -19.02 -3.62 -14.57
C CYS A 2 -18.13 -2.45 -15.09
N LEU A 3 -18.53 -1.18 -14.90
CA LEU A 3 -17.69 -0.02 -15.29
C LEU A 3 -16.44 0.16 -14.42
N MET A 4 -16.52 -0.19 -13.13
CA MET A 4 -15.37 -0.18 -12.21
C MET A 4 -14.35 -1.26 -12.61
N GLU A 5 -14.84 -2.46 -12.94
CA GLU A 5 -14.01 -3.57 -13.43
C GLU A 5 -13.31 -3.24 -14.75
N CYS A 6 -13.92 -2.39 -15.59
CA CYS A 6 -13.31 -1.86 -16.81
C CYS A 6 -12.43 -0.62 -16.60
N SER A 7 -12.17 -0.20 -15.35
CA SER A 7 -11.40 1.02 -15.03
C SER A 7 -11.96 2.31 -15.65
N ARG A 8 -13.27 2.37 -15.89
CA ARG A 8 -13.98 3.53 -16.45
C ARG A 8 -14.61 4.36 -15.32
N TYR A 9 -13.74 4.97 -14.51
CA TYR A 9 -14.13 5.62 -13.24
C TYR A 9 -15.05 6.82 -13.42
N SER A 10 -14.71 7.76 -14.31
CA SER A 10 -15.55 8.90 -14.68
C SER A 10 -16.96 8.51 -15.13
N GLU A 11 -17.11 7.38 -15.83
CA GLU A 11 -18.41 6.89 -16.30
C GLU A 11 -19.18 6.13 -15.22
N ALA A 12 -18.49 5.55 -14.24
CA ALA A 12 -19.12 4.88 -13.10
C ALA A 12 -19.69 5.89 -12.09
N LEU A 13 -19.08 7.07 -11.94
CA LEU A 13 -19.46 8.06 -10.93
C LEU A 13 -20.96 8.44 -10.95
N PRO A 14 -21.59 8.79 -12.10
CA PRO A 14 -23.01 9.15 -12.14
C PRO A 14 -23.92 8.02 -11.62
N ASP A 15 -23.65 6.77 -12.02
CA ASP A 15 -24.42 5.61 -11.59
C ASP A 15 -24.25 5.35 -10.08
N LEU A 16 -23.03 5.52 -9.56
CA LEU A 16 -22.75 5.39 -8.13
C LEU A 16 -23.46 6.48 -7.31
N HIS A 17 -23.47 7.72 -7.81
CA HIS A 17 -24.23 8.82 -7.20
C HIS A 17 -25.73 8.54 -7.19
N GLU A 18 -26.30 8.03 -8.29
CA GLU A 18 -27.71 7.63 -8.32
C GLU A 18 -27.99 6.51 -7.31
N ALA A 19 -27.14 5.49 -7.25
CA ALA A 19 -27.26 4.42 -6.26
C ALA A 19 -27.21 4.97 -4.81
N ALA A 20 -26.36 5.97 -4.56
CA ALA A 20 -26.18 6.56 -3.23
C ALA A 20 -27.41 7.32 -2.76
N THR A 21 -28.25 7.83 -3.69
CA THR A 21 -29.55 8.43 -3.33
C THR A 21 -30.52 7.43 -2.70
N ARG A 22 -30.37 6.14 -3.02
CA ARG A 22 -31.25 5.06 -2.51
C ARG A 22 -30.74 4.51 -1.18
N ASN A 23 -29.43 4.52 -0.96
CA ASN A 23 -28.81 4.13 0.30
C ASN A 23 -27.55 4.98 0.56
N THR A 24 -27.71 6.06 1.32
CA THR A 24 -26.65 7.04 1.58
C THR A 24 -25.62 6.58 2.62
N SER A 25 -25.88 5.45 3.29
CA SER A 25 -25.03 4.86 4.34
C SER A 25 -24.37 3.56 3.89
N ASP A 26 -24.49 3.17 2.62
CA ASP A 26 -23.79 2.00 2.09
C ASP A 26 -22.28 2.27 2.03
N THR A 27 -21.54 1.66 2.95
CA THR A 27 -20.10 1.86 3.12
C THR A 27 -19.29 1.35 1.93
N LYS A 28 -19.73 0.27 1.27
CA LYS A 28 -19.09 -0.26 0.06
C LYS A 28 -19.32 0.67 -1.12
N LEU A 29 -20.52 1.22 -1.24
CA LEU A 29 -20.80 2.20 -2.27
C LEU A 29 -19.97 3.48 -2.09
N LEU A 30 -19.89 4.00 -0.87
CA LEU A 30 -19.04 5.16 -0.54
C LEU A 30 -17.58 4.87 -0.82
N TYR A 31 -17.09 3.68 -0.50
CA TYR A 31 -15.74 3.24 -0.87
C TYR A 31 -15.52 3.27 -2.39
N PHE A 32 -16.42 2.69 -3.19
CA PHE A 32 -16.28 2.70 -4.65
C PHE A 32 -16.31 4.11 -5.25
N MET A 33 -17.11 5.02 -4.67
CA MET A 33 -17.09 6.43 -5.06
C MET A 33 -15.74 7.07 -4.75
N GLY A 34 -15.21 6.90 -3.54
CA GLY A 34 -13.88 7.39 -3.17
C GLY A 34 -12.78 6.83 -4.08
N LEU A 35 -12.85 5.55 -4.41
CA LEU A 35 -11.93 4.90 -5.35
C LEU A 35 -11.98 5.52 -6.75
N CYS A 36 -13.18 5.85 -7.26
CA CYS A 36 -13.29 6.60 -8.52
C CYS A 36 -12.55 7.94 -8.44
N TYR A 37 -12.78 8.71 -7.38
CA TYR A 37 -12.13 10.02 -7.20
C TYR A 37 -10.61 9.91 -7.08
N TYR A 38 -10.10 8.87 -6.41
CA TYR A 38 -8.67 8.57 -6.40
C TYR A 38 -8.09 8.40 -7.81
N HIS A 39 -8.75 7.59 -8.65
CA HIS A 39 -8.29 7.36 -10.03
C HIS A 39 -8.48 8.57 -10.95
N GLU A 40 -9.45 9.44 -10.65
CA GLU A 40 -9.66 10.74 -11.31
C GLU A 40 -8.74 11.83 -10.74
N HIS A 41 -7.73 11.48 -9.93
CA HIS A 41 -6.73 12.38 -9.34
C HIS A 41 -7.35 13.50 -8.48
N GLN A 42 -8.43 13.17 -7.76
CA GLN A 42 -9.12 14.03 -6.80
C GLN A 42 -8.97 13.45 -5.38
N PRO A 43 -7.79 13.61 -4.75
CA PRO A 43 -7.49 13.04 -3.43
C PRO A 43 -8.38 13.56 -2.30
N ASP A 44 -8.71 14.86 -2.30
CA ASP A 44 -9.65 15.46 -1.33
C ASP A 44 -11.01 14.75 -1.31
N GLU A 45 -11.62 14.56 -2.49
CA GLU A 45 -12.92 13.89 -2.63
C GLU A 45 -12.81 12.41 -2.23
N CYS A 46 -11.72 11.73 -2.61
CA CYS A 46 -11.45 10.37 -2.17
C CYS A 46 -11.51 10.28 -0.64
N VAL A 47 -10.72 11.09 0.06
CA VAL A 47 -10.67 11.11 1.53
C VAL A 47 -12.04 11.41 2.13
N ALA A 48 -12.77 12.40 1.59
CA ALA A 48 -14.11 12.75 2.08
C ALA A 48 -15.10 11.57 2.00
N PHE A 49 -15.08 10.80 0.91
CA PHE A 49 -15.91 9.59 0.77
C PHE A 49 -15.45 8.45 1.70
N MET A 50 -14.14 8.29 1.92
CA MET A 50 -13.60 7.30 2.87
C MET A 50 -13.99 7.63 4.31
N GLU A 51 -13.87 8.89 4.74
CA GLU A 51 -14.31 9.35 6.07
C GLU A 51 -15.80 9.15 6.27
N ARG A 52 -16.59 9.42 5.24
CA ARG A 52 -18.04 9.17 5.27
C ARG A 52 -18.34 7.68 5.37
N ALA A 53 -17.57 6.81 4.70
CA ALA A 53 -17.70 5.36 4.88
C ALA A 53 -17.38 4.96 6.32
N LEU A 54 -16.28 5.45 6.89
CA LEU A 54 -15.89 5.20 8.29
C LEU A 54 -16.99 5.65 9.28
N HIS A 55 -17.64 6.79 9.04
CA HIS A 55 -18.75 7.29 9.86
C HIS A 55 -19.93 6.30 9.95
N PHE A 56 -20.20 5.53 8.90
CA PHE A 56 -21.27 4.54 8.85
C PHE A 56 -20.87 3.14 9.34
N ASN A 57 -19.73 3.01 10.02
CA ASN A 57 -19.23 1.77 10.61
C ASN A 57 -19.09 0.65 9.57
N PRO A 58 -18.09 0.73 8.67
CA PRO A 58 -17.87 -0.26 7.64
C PRO A 58 -17.51 -1.61 8.25
N PRO A 59 -17.77 -2.71 7.54
CA PRO A 59 -17.38 -4.03 8.01
C PRO A 59 -15.85 -4.13 8.08
N GLN A 60 -15.34 -5.02 8.94
CA GLN A 60 -13.91 -5.11 9.27
C GLN A 60 -13.03 -5.45 8.06
N ASP A 61 -13.57 -6.21 7.10
CA ASP A 61 -12.90 -6.57 5.85
C ASP A 61 -12.66 -5.38 4.92
N LEU A 62 -13.46 -4.31 5.05
CA LEU A 62 -13.35 -3.10 4.23
C LEU A 62 -12.36 -2.07 4.83
N LEU A 63 -12.07 -2.15 6.13
CA LEU A 63 -11.22 -1.16 6.82
C LEU A 63 -9.81 -1.02 6.21
N PRO A 64 -9.08 -2.11 5.90
CA PRO A 64 -7.75 -2.00 5.32
C PRO A 64 -7.73 -1.21 4.01
N ASP A 65 -8.73 -1.43 3.15
CA ASP A 65 -8.83 -0.76 1.85
C ASP A 65 -9.14 0.74 2.00
N LEU A 66 -10.06 1.11 2.90
CA LEU A 66 -10.38 2.51 3.19
C LEU A 66 -9.11 3.28 3.61
N TYR A 67 -8.41 2.75 4.61
CA TYR A 67 -7.19 3.38 5.12
C TYR A 67 -6.07 3.39 4.09
N TYR A 68 -5.91 2.31 3.31
CA TYR A 68 -4.92 2.28 2.25
C TYR A 68 -5.15 3.40 1.22
N HIS A 69 -6.39 3.58 0.74
CA HIS A 69 -6.71 4.62 -0.23
C HIS A 69 -6.66 6.05 0.35
N MET A 70 -6.97 6.24 1.63
CA MET A 70 -6.69 7.51 2.32
C MET A 70 -5.18 7.78 2.36
N GLY A 71 -4.38 6.79 2.75
CA GLY A 71 -2.91 6.91 2.81
C GLY A 71 -2.30 7.25 1.46
N LEU A 72 -2.77 6.60 0.39
CA LEU A 72 -2.36 6.93 -0.98
C LEU A 72 -2.74 8.36 -1.38
N SER A 73 -3.94 8.81 -1.01
CA SER A 73 -4.41 10.17 -1.33
C SER A 73 -3.56 11.23 -0.64
N TYR A 74 -3.27 11.06 0.66
CA TYR A 74 -2.36 11.95 1.39
C TYR A 74 -0.92 11.89 0.85
N ALA A 75 -0.44 10.72 0.42
CA ALA A 75 0.88 10.60 -0.19
C ALA A 75 0.97 11.35 -1.54
N LEU A 76 -0.10 11.37 -2.34
CA LEU A 76 -0.16 12.13 -3.59
C LEU A 76 -0.12 13.65 -3.37
N GLU A 77 -0.70 14.12 -2.26
CA GLU A 77 -0.68 15.52 -1.87
C GLU A 77 0.61 15.96 -1.16
N GLY A 78 1.48 15.00 -0.81
CA GLY A 78 2.72 15.25 -0.06
C GLY A 78 2.54 15.33 1.45
N HIS A 79 1.35 15.02 1.97
CA HIS A 79 1.06 14.90 3.40
C HIS A 79 1.58 13.56 3.95
N SER A 80 2.91 13.35 3.93
CA SER A 80 3.49 12.01 4.13
C SER A 80 3.26 11.46 5.54
N MET A 81 3.23 12.28 6.59
CA MET A 81 2.91 11.79 7.95
C MET A 81 1.47 11.27 8.07
N ASN A 82 0.49 11.92 7.44
CA ASN A 82 -0.88 11.41 7.38
C ASN A 82 -0.91 10.09 6.60
N ALA A 83 -0.13 9.99 5.51
CA ALA A 83 0.01 8.74 4.78
C ALA A 83 0.57 7.61 5.65
N VAL A 84 1.61 7.88 6.46
CA VAL A 84 2.19 6.91 7.41
C VAL A 84 1.14 6.39 8.40
N GLU A 85 0.33 7.29 8.96
CA GLU A 85 -0.75 6.92 9.89
C GLU A 85 -1.76 5.98 9.22
N HIS A 86 -2.24 6.34 8.04
CA HIS A 86 -3.23 5.54 7.33
C HIS A 86 -2.68 4.20 6.81
N PHE A 87 -1.43 4.13 6.34
CA PHE A 87 -0.82 2.84 6.01
C PHE A 87 -0.61 1.94 7.23
N THR A 88 -0.33 2.53 8.39
CA THR A 88 -0.25 1.78 9.66
C THR A 88 -1.62 1.22 10.03
N ASN A 89 -2.68 2.04 9.98
CA ASN A 89 -4.05 1.56 10.23
C ASN A 89 -4.47 0.46 9.24
N ALA A 90 -4.12 0.58 7.96
CA ALA A 90 -4.38 -0.45 6.96
C ALA A 90 -3.70 -1.79 7.31
N TYR A 91 -2.42 -1.73 7.71
CA TYR A 91 -1.67 -2.90 8.15
C TYR A 91 -2.26 -3.52 9.42
N ASP A 92 -2.56 -2.73 10.44
CA ASP A 92 -3.06 -3.23 11.73
C ASP A 92 -4.42 -3.92 11.57
N HIS A 93 -5.33 -3.35 10.77
CA HIS A 93 -6.62 -3.99 10.48
C HIS A 93 -6.48 -5.27 9.65
N SER A 94 -5.56 -5.29 8.68
CA SER A 94 -5.28 -6.49 7.88
C SER A 94 -4.64 -7.59 8.73
N LEU A 95 -3.73 -7.23 9.63
CA LEU A 95 -3.08 -8.16 10.56
C LEU A 95 -4.10 -8.78 11.50
N ALA A 96 -4.96 -7.96 12.13
CA ALA A 96 -6.03 -8.45 13.00
C ALA A 96 -6.98 -9.41 12.26
N MET A 97 -7.30 -9.11 10.99
CA MET A 97 -8.13 -9.99 10.18
C MET A 97 -7.43 -11.31 9.84
N ALA A 98 -6.13 -11.28 9.56
CA ALA A 98 -5.34 -12.49 9.33
C ALA A 98 -5.29 -13.36 10.61
N GLU A 99 -5.07 -12.76 11.78
CA GLU A 99 -5.07 -13.48 13.07
C GLU A 99 -6.41 -14.14 13.38
N ILE A 100 -7.53 -13.43 13.15
CA ILE A 100 -8.88 -13.99 13.31
C ILE A 100 -9.09 -15.17 12.35
N THR A 101 -8.65 -15.01 11.10
CA THR A 101 -8.78 -16.04 10.06
C THR A 101 -7.94 -17.27 10.42
N GLU A 102 -6.70 -17.10 10.90
CA GLU A 102 -5.84 -18.20 11.37
C GLU A 102 -6.40 -18.89 12.61
N ALA A 103 -6.92 -18.13 13.58
CA ALA A 103 -7.53 -18.69 14.78
C ALA A 103 -8.73 -19.58 14.45
N ALA A 104 -9.56 -19.14 13.49
CA ALA A 104 -10.65 -19.96 12.98
C ALA A 104 -10.12 -21.23 12.29
N SER A 105 -8.99 -21.18 11.55
CA SER A 105 -8.45 -22.36 10.84
C SER A 105 -8.05 -23.50 11.78
N ASN A 106 -7.67 -23.15 13.00
CA ASN A 106 -7.17 -24.11 13.98
C ASN A 106 -8.27 -24.76 14.83
N GLN A 107 -9.50 -24.24 14.77
CA GLN A 107 -10.61 -24.66 15.65
C GLN A 107 -11.60 -25.63 14.98
N ASP A 108 -11.66 -25.64 13.66
CA ASP A 108 -12.70 -26.37 12.93
C ASP A 108 -12.16 -27.63 12.26
N GLU A 109 -12.87 -28.77 12.39
CA GLU A 109 -12.76 -29.92 11.47
C GLU A 109 -13.46 -29.54 10.15
N GLU A 110 -12.86 -28.60 9.40
CA GLU A 110 -13.42 -28.00 8.18
C GLU A 110 -13.39 -28.96 6.99
N GLU A 111 -14.42 -28.88 6.14
CA GLU A 111 -14.43 -29.53 4.82
C GLU A 111 -13.28 -28.98 3.95
N PRO A 112 -12.59 -29.81 3.14
CA PRO A 112 -11.37 -29.41 2.42
C PRO A 112 -11.50 -28.12 1.59
N HIS A 113 -12.67 -27.88 0.97
CA HIS A 113 -12.90 -26.69 0.16
C HIS A 113 -12.92 -25.38 0.96
N GLN A 114 -13.38 -25.41 2.21
CA GLN A 114 -13.41 -24.22 3.07
C GLN A 114 -12.01 -23.85 3.57
N ALA A 115 -11.20 -24.87 3.87
CA ALA A 115 -9.80 -24.68 4.22
C ALA A 115 -8.99 -24.05 3.06
N ASP A 116 -9.25 -24.47 1.82
CA ASP A 116 -8.60 -23.90 0.63
C ASP A 116 -8.93 -22.41 0.44
N ASP A 117 -10.20 -22.02 0.59
CA ASP A 117 -10.64 -20.63 0.45
C ASP A 117 -10.02 -19.72 1.53
N LYS A 118 -9.93 -20.22 2.75
CA LYS A 118 -9.34 -19.53 3.90
C LYS A 118 -7.83 -19.33 3.74
N GLN A 119 -7.14 -20.35 3.28
CA GLN A 119 -5.71 -20.27 2.97
C GLN A 119 -5.42 -19.24 1.87
N LYS A 120 -6.29 -19.17 0.86
CA LYS A 120 -6.20 -18.16 -0.20
C LYS A 120 -6.43 -16.75 0.35
N LEU A 121 -7.40 -16.55 1.23
CA LEU A 121 -7.64 -15.26 1.88
C LEU A 121 -6.44 -14.83 2.73
N LEU A 122 -5.85 -15.74 3.52
CA LEU A 122 -4.65 -15.45 4.30
C LEU A 122 -3.47 -15.02 3.43
N LEU A 123 -3.30 -15.67 2.28
CA LEU A 123 -2.27 -15.29 1.33
C LEU A 123 -2.51 -13.86 0.79
N GLN A 124 -3.75 -13.56 0.39
CA GLN A 124 -4.13 -12.22 -0.09
C GLN A 124 -3.90 -11.14 0.97
N LEU A 125 -4.19 -11.43 2.24
CA LEU A 125 -3.94 -10.49 3.34
C LEU A 125 -2.46 -10.25 3.56
N ARG A 126 -1.65 -11.31 3.55
CA ARG A 126 -0.19 -11.19 3.67
C ARG A 126 0.40 -10.41 2.50
N GLU A 127 -0.09 -10.63 1.28
CA GLU A 127 0.33 -9.85 0.10
C GLU A 127 -0.04 -8.36 0.24
N ALA A 128 -1.25 -8.05 0.71
CA ALA A 128 -1.70 -6.68 0.93
C ALA A 128 -0.90 -5.99 2.06
N GLN A 129 -0.60 -6.70 3.15
CA GLN A 129 0.23 -6.19 4.25
C GLN A 129 1.60 -5.73 3.77
N LEU A 130 2.23 -6.47 2.85
CA LEU A 130 3.51 -6.09 2.27
C LEU A 130 3.41 -4.79 1.47
N LEU A 131 2.30 -4.58 0.74
CA LEU A 131 2.04 -3.34 0.04
C LEU A 131 1.88 -2.16 1.00
N TYR A 132 1.12 -2.34 2.09
CA TYR A 132 0.90 -1.29 3.09
C TYR A 132 2.21 -0.87 3.78
N ILE A 133 3.00 -1.84 4.23
CA ILE A 133 4.30 -1.57 4.87
C ILE A 133 5.28 -0.94 3.88
N HIS A 134 5.26 -1.34 2.62
CA HIS A 134 6.14 -0.75 1.61
C HIS A 134 5.78 0.72 1.33
N GLU A 135 4.49 1.05 1.22
CA GLU A 135 4.04 2.44 1.06
C GLU A 135 4.29 3.28 2.33
N ARG A 136 4.15 2.69 3.52
CA ARG A 136 4.56 3.33 4.78
C ARG A 136 6.04 3.67 4.78
N ALA A 137 6.90 2.74 4.38
CA ALA A 137 8.35 2.95 4.29
C ALA A 137 8.72 4.10 3.34
N LYS A 138 8.01 4.21 2.21
CA LYS A 138 8.16 5.32 1.25
C LYS A 138 7.84 6.66 1.90
N ALA A 139 6.70 6.74 2.60
CA ALA A 139 6.28 7.96 3.28
C ALA A 139 7.23 8.35 4.43
N LEU A 140 7.67 7.38 5.25
CA LEU A 140 8.69 7.58 6.30
C LEU A 140 10.02 8.08 5.74
N GLN A 141 10.44 7.55 4.58
CA GLN A 141 11.67 7.98 3.92
C GLN A 141 11.59 9.45 3.45
N LEU A 142 10.43 9.92 2.99
CA LEU A 142 10.22 11.33 2.61
C LEU A 142 10.29 12.26 3.83
N GLU A 143 9.83 11.79 4.99
CA GLU A 143 9.89 12.51 6.27
C GLU A 143 11.22 12.35 7.01
N ARG A 144 12.22 11.71 6.36
CA ARG A 144 13.57 11.47 6.92
C ARG A 144 13.60 10.54 8.15
N HIS A 145 12.54 9.80 8.39
CA HIS A 145 12.46 8.73 9.39
C HIS A 145 13.15 7.46 8.87
N HIS A 146 14.45 7.58 8.55
CA HIS A 146 15.18 6.54 7.82
C HIS A 146 15.37 5.24 8.60
N ALA A 147 15.41 5.29 9.93
CA ALA A 147 15.51 4.09 10.76
C ALA A 147 14.22 3.25 10.70
N GLU A 148 13.05 3.89 10.79
CA GLU A 148 11.75 3.24 10.67
C GLU A 148 11.53 2.73 9.25
N ALA A 149 11.84 3.54 8.23
CA ALA A 149 11.77 3.12 6.83
C ALA A 149 12.67 1.90 6.55
N LEU A 150 13.88 1.85 7.13
CA LEU A 150 14.80 0.71 6.98
C LEU A 150 14.21 -0.57 7.57
N ALA A 151 13.55 -0.49 8.73
CA ALA A 151 12.87 -1.62 9.34
C ALA A 151 11.75 -2.13 8.43
N ASP A 152 10.91 -1.24 7.91
CA ASP A 152 9.80 -1.59 7.02
C ASP A 152 10.29 -2.19 5.70
N PHE A 153 11.27 -1.58 5.02
CA PHE A 153 11.83 -2.18 3.80
C PHE A 153 12.48 -3.53 4.08
N SER A 154 13.12 -3.71 5.24
CA SER A 154 13.71 -5.01 5.61
C SER A 154 12.64 -6.08 5.84
N PHE A 155 11.50 -5.71 6.43
CA PHE A 155 10.34 -6.60 6.54
C PHE A 155 9.82 -7.01 5.17
N VAL A 156 9.66 -6.07 4.23
CA VAL A 156 9.22 -6.36 2.85
C VAL A 156 10.22 -7.28 2.14
N ILE A 157 11.51 -7.00 2.20
CA ILE A 157 12.57 -7.80 1.55
C ILE A 157 12.62 -9.22 2.12
N ALA A 158 12.38 -9.41 3.42
CA ALA A 158 12.38 -10.73 4.03
C ALA A 158 11.29 -11.65 3.44
N GLN A 159 10.16 -11.07 2.99
CA GLN A 159 9.08 -11.82 2.35
C GLN A 159 9.19 -11.82 0.82
N GLN A 160 9.75 -10.75 0.23
CA GLN A 160 9.95 -10.57 -1.20
C GLN A 160 11.43 -10.31 -1.53
N PRO A 161 12.29 -11.36 -1.49
CA PRO A 161 13.72 -11.22 -1.75
C PRO A 161 14.07 -10.81 -3.19
N THR A 162 13.08 -10.78 -4.09
CA THR A 162 13.19 -10.35 -5.49
C THR A 162 12.69 -8.91 -5.71
N ASN A 163 12.25 -8.21 -4.66
CA ASN A 163 11.73 -6.85 -4.76
C ASN A 163 12.86 -5.82 -4.93
N ALA A 164 13.22 -5.55 -6.18
CA ALA A 164 14.28 -4.61 -6.54
C ALA A 164 14.03 -3.19 -6.01
N HIS A 165 12.77 -2.74 -5.96
CA HIS A 165 12.42 -1.40 -5.47
C HIS A 165 12.65 -1.27 -3.96
N ALA A 166 12.29 -2.29 -3.18
CA ALA A 166 12.52 -2.30 -1.73
C ALA A 166 14.02 -2.25 -1.40
N TYR A 167 14.85 -3.03 -2.10
CA TYR A 167 16.32 -2.95 -1.97
C TYR A 167 16.82 -1.55 -2.30
N PHE A 168 16.39 -0.99 -3.44
CA PHE A 168 16.84 0.34 -3.86
C PHE A 168 16.52 1.41 -2.82
N ARG A 169 15.26 1.43 -2.34
CA ARG A 169 14.82 2.40 -1.34
C ARG A 169 15.49 2.20 0.01
N ARG A 170 15.69 0.95 0.47
CA ARG A 170 16.44 0.67 1.69
C ARG A 170 17.88 1.16 1.60
N GLY A 171 18.51 1.03 0.42
CA GLY A 171 19.84 1.57 0.16
C GLY A 171 19.94 3.09 0.38
N PHE A 172 18.91 3.86 0.02
CA PHE A 172 18.84 5.29 0.33
C PHE A 172 18.68 5.57 1.81
N SER A 173 17.89 4.77 2.53
CA SER A 173 17.78 4.89 4.00
C SER A 173 19.10 4.57 4.71
N HIS A 174 19.81 3.51 4.29
CA HIS A 174 21.16 3.22 4.80
C HIS A 174 22.14 4.38 4.55
N LYS A 175 22.11 4.96 3.34
CA LYS A 175 22.96 6.11 3.00
C LYS A 175 22.67 7.30 3.90
N ALA A 176 21.40 7.63 4.13
CA ALA A 176 21.00 8.74 4.97
C ALA A 176 21.42 8.54 6.45
N LEU A 177 21.47 7.29 6.90
CA LEU A 177 22.01 6.91 8.22
C LEU A 177 23.55 6.81 8.25
N GLY A 178 24.24 7.01 7.13
CA GLY A 178 25.70 6.97 7.01
C GLY A 178 26.30 5.57 6.80
N ASP A 179 25.48 4.53 6.65
CA ASP A 179 25.94 3.17 6.33
C ASP A 179 26.11 3.00 4.81
N PHE A 180 27.19 3.58 4.30
CA PHE A 180 27.50 3.54 2.86
C PHE A 180 27.79 2.13 2.34
N GLY A 181 28.26 1.23 3.21
CA GLY A 181 28.55 -0.16 2.84
C GLY A 181 27.27 -0.93 2.54
N ALA A 182 26.31 -0.89 3.48
CA ALA A 182 24.99 -1.49 3.27
C ALA A 182 24.24 -0.83 2.12
N ALA A 183 24.32 0.51 2.01
CA ALA A 183 23.71 1.24 0.89
C ALA A 183 24.21 0.76 -0.47
N ALA A 184 25.53 0.62 -0.65
CA ALA A 184 26.11 0.16 -1.91
C ALA A 184 25.71 -1.29 -2.23
N HIS A 185 25.65 -2.15 -1.20
CA HIS A 185 25.20 -3.53 -1.36
C HIS A 185 23.75 -3.60 -1.85
N ASP A 186 22.84 -2.88 -1.20
CA ASP A 186 21.41 -2.86 -1.55
C ASP A 186 21.17 -2.28 -2.95
N LEU A 187 21.84 -1.19 -3.30
CA LEU A 187 21.73 -0.58 -4.64
C LEU A 187 22.29 -1.51 -5.73
N GLN A 188 23.37 -2.25 -5.45
CA GLN A 188 23.88 -3.28 -6.35
C GLN A 188 22.88 -4.43 -6.52
N THR A 189 22.28 -4.90 -5.43
CA THR A 189 21.28 -5.98 -5.46
C THR A 189 20.05 -5.56 -6.25
N ALA A 190 19.51 -4.35 -6.03
CA ALA A 190 18.39 -3.81 -6.81
C ALA A 190 18.67 -3.83 -8.31
N ARG A 191 19.86 -3.40 -8.73
CA ARG A 191 20.29 -3.43 -10.14
C ARG A 191 20.40 -4.86 -10.70
N LEU A 192 20.81 -5.83 -9.89
CA LEU A 192 20.91 -7.23 -10.32
C LEU A 192 19.53 -7.88 -10.46
N LEU A 193 18.57 -7.48 -9.61
CA LEU A 193 17.20 -7.99 -9.63
C LEU A 193 16.38 -7.42 -10.80
N ASP A 194 16.59 -6.16 -11.17
CA ASP A 194 16.00 -5.58 -12.39
C ASP A 194 17.04 -4.81 -13.22
N PRO A 195 17.86 -5.53 -14.02
CA PRO A 195 18.89 -4.93 -14.86
C PRO A 195 18.35 -4.03 -15.98
N SER A 196 17.06 -4.16 -16.29
CA SER A 196 16.41 -3.41 -17.37
C SER A 196 15.92 -2.04 -16.91
N ASN A 197 15.70 -1.86 -15.60
CA ASN A 197 15.26 -0.61 -15.03
C ASN A 197 16.44 0.35 -14.79
N LEU A 198 16.63 1.27 -15.73
CA LEU A 198 17.70 2.27 -15.66
C LEU A 198 17.57 3.23 -14.47
N GLN A 199 16.38 3.39 -13.86
CA GLN A 199 16.22 4.22 -12.67
C GLN A 199 16.90 3.62 -11.43
N LEU A 200 17.14 2.29 -11.42
CA LEU A 200 17.88 1.61 -10.36
C LEU A 200 19.41 1.77 -10.53
N VAL A 201 19.87 2.34 -11.64
CA VAL A 201 21.28 2.61 -11.90
C VAL A 201 21.63 3.97 -11.33
N VAL A 202 22.23 3.96 -10.13
CA VAL A 202 22.72 5.19 -9.51
C VAL A 202 24.15 5.52 -9.91
N ASN A 203 24.40 6.79 -10.20
CA ASN A 203 25.76 7.31 -10.25
C ASN A 203 26.24 7.62 -8.83
N TYR A 204 27.12 6.79 -8.28
CA TYR A 204 27.65 6.94 -6.92
C TYR A 204 28.33 8.31 -6.66
N LYS A 205 28.80 9.00 -7.71
CA LYS A 205 29.38 10.35 -7.58
C LYS A 205 28.33 11.43 -7.33
N GLU A 206 27.13 11.25 -7.87
CA GLU A 206 26.00 12.19 -7.75
C GLU A 206 25.08 11.82 -6.58
N LEU A 207 25.20 10.58 -6.06
CA LEU A 207 24.39 10.07 -4.95
C LEU A 207 24.57 10.85 -3.64
N ARG A 208 25.67 11.60 -3.48
CA ARG A 208 25.98 12.35 -2.25
C ARG A 208 24.90 13.40 -1.94
N ASP A 209 24.38 14.07 -2.97
CA ASP A 209 23.46 15.20 -2.81
C ASP A 209 21.99 14.82 -3.07
N THR A 210 21.73 13.60 -3.57
CA THR A 210 20.37 13.13 -3.88
C THR A 210 19.70 12.50 -2.66
N GLU A 211 18.69 13.12 -2.05
CA GLU A 211 18.03 12.54 -0.86
C GLU A 211 17.20 11.28 -1.19
N CYS A 212 16.42 11.30 -2.28
CA CYS A 212 15.58 10.18 -2.70
C CYS A 212 15.35 10.24 -4.22
N ILE A 213 15.16 9.08 -4.85
CA ILE A 213 14.70 8.97 -6.23
C ILE A 213 13.32 8.31 -6.21
N VAL A 214 12.33 9.00 -6.76
CA VAL A 214 10.97 8.48 -6.89
C VAL A 214 10.92 7.50 -8.07
N LEU A 215 10.84 6.21 -7.76
CA LEU A 215 10.75 5.14 -8.78
C LEU A 215 9.35 5.03 -9.39
N CYS A 216 8.31 5.25 -8.59
CA CYS A 216 6.91 5.20 -9.01
C CYS A 216 6.06 6.07 -8.08
N ALA A 217 4.88 6.47 -8.56
CA ALA A 217 3.88 7.13 -7.72
C ALA A 217 3.39 6.18 -6.60
N PRO A 218 2.84 6.72 -5.49
CA PRO A 218 2.14 5.92 -4.48
C PRO A 218 1.10 4.99 -5.13
N GLY A 219 1.05 3.74 -4.70
CA GLY A 219 0.05 2.76 -5.17
C GLY A 219 0.33 2.13 -6.54
N ASN A 220 1.35 2.62 -7.26
CA ASN A 220 1.80 2.07 -8.55
C ASN A 220 3.03 1.17 -8.41
N GLU A 221 3.23 0.62 -7.22
CA GLU A 221 4.34 -0.27 -6.93
C GLU A 221 4.20 -1.59 -7.70
N LYS A 222 5.32 -2.12 -8.19
CA LYS A 222 5.31 -3.38 -8.93
C LYS A 222 5.02 -4.53 -7.96
N ARG A 223 4.22 -5.50 -8.40
CA ARG A 223 4.04 -6.77 -7.68
C ARG A 223 5.19 -7.70 -8.03
N PHE A 224 5.83 -8.31 -7.03
CA PHE A 224 7.03 -9.14 -7.15
C PHE A 224 6.79 -10.58 -6.73
#